data_AF-A0A2G2CVG2-F1
#
_entry.id   AF-A0A2G2CVG2-F1
#
_cell.length_a   1.000
_cell.length_b   1.000
_cell.length_c   1.000
_cell.angle_alpha   90.00
_cell.angle_beta   90.00
_cell.angle_gamma   90.00
#
_symmetry.space_group_name_H-M   'P 1'
#
loop_
_entity.id
_entity.type
_entity.pdbx_description
1 polymer ?
#
loop_
_entity_poly.entity_id
_entity_poly.type
_entity_poly.pdbx_seq_one_letter_code
_entity_poly.pdbx_strand_id
1 'polypeptide(L)'
;MATCLTTDNDGDLVLDPSTIETCLGFVALEPAEYHAIIQPIDLALLGITPAEILFVLTWGMGVVLMMWKLGYALKWVLKILKLI
;
A
#
# COMPACT_ATOMS: atom_id res chain seq x y z
N MET A 1 -8.22 22.52 13.84
CA MET A 1 -9.22 21.80 14.64
C MET A 1 -10.08 20.99 13.69
N ALA A 2 -9.76 19.71 13.53
CA ALA A 2 -10.59 18.82 12.71
C ALA A 2 -11.93 18.52 13.43
N THR A 3 -13.02 18.56 12.68
CA THR A 3 -14.38 18.31 13.18
C THR A 3 -15.02 17.16 12.42
N CYS A 4 -15.73 16.28 13.11
CA CYS A 4 -16.48 15.21 12.47
C CYS A 4 -17.80 15.75 11.90
N LEU A 5 -18.08 15.38 10.65
CA LEU A 5 -19.34 15.66 9.96
C LEU A 5 -20.03 14.33 9.63
N THR A 6 -21.32 14.27 9.91
CA THR A 6 -22.18 13.17 9.47
C THR A 6 -23.22 13.69 8.49
N THR A 7 -23.69 12.83 7.60
CA THR A 7 -24.76 13.17 6.65
C THR A 7 -26.10 12.89 7.31
N ASP A 8 -26.97 13.90 7.40
CA ASP A 8 -28.37 13.68 7.79
C ASP A 8 -29.15 12.99 6.65
N ASN A 9 -30.34 12.50 6.94
CA ASN A 9 -31.21 11.77 6.00
C ASN A 9 -31.67 12.63 4.81
N ASP A 10 -31.55 13.95 4.92
CA ASP A 10 -31.78 14.91 3.83
C ASP A 10 -30.52 15.20 2.98
N GLY A 11 -29.39 14.56 3.30
CA GLY A 11 -28.13 14.68 2.57
C GLY A 11 -27.29 15.91 2.95
N ASP A 12 -27.68 16.65 3.98
CA ASP A 12 -26.92 17.79 4.49
C ASP A 12 -25.83 17.36 5.49
N LEU A 13 -24.75 18.13 5.57
CA LEU A 13 -23.61 17.85 6.44
C LEU A 13 -23.81 18.52 7.80
N VAL A 14 -23.99 17.71 8.84
CA VAL A 14 -24.20 18.17 10.21
C VAL A 14 -22.98 17.85 11.06
N LEU A 15 -22.65 18.76 11.99
CA LEU A 15 -21.59 18.58 12.97
C LEU A 15 -21.97 17.48 13.96
N ASP A 16 -21.15 16.44 14.03
CA ASP A 16 -21.30 15.34 14.99
C ASP A 16 -20.34 15.57 16.17
N PRO A 17 -20.78 15.46 17.45
CA PRO A 17 -19.93 15.69 18.62
C PRO A 17 -18.94 14.54 18.90
N SER A 18 -18.80 13.57 17.99
CA SER A 18 -17.84 12.48 18.11
C SER A 18 -16.40 12.95 17.90
N THR A 19 -15.45 12.24 18.50
CA THR A 19 -14.02 12.54 18.32
C THR A 19 -13.53 12.03 16.97
N ILE A 20 -12.47 12.63 16.43
CA ILE A 20 -11.89 12.30 15.12
C ILE A 20 -11.59 10.80 14.99
N GLU A 21 -11.21 10.14 16.10
CA GLU A 21 -10.86 8.71 16.15
C GLU A 21 -12.07 7.76 16.04
N THR A 22 -13.30 8.26 16.26
CA THR A 22 -14.54 7.47 16.23
C THR A 22 -15.53 7.93 15.16
N CYS A 23 -15.12 8.88 14.31
CA CYS A 23 -15.93 9.42 13.24
C CYS A 23 -16.15 8.37 12.14
N LEU A 24 -17.40 7.91 11.98
CA LEU A 24 -17.82 6.98 10.91
C LEU A 24 -18.18 7.69 9.59
N GLY A 25 -18.10 9.03 9.57
CA GLY A 25 -18.48 9.89 8.46
C GLY A 25 -17.30 10.61 7.82
N PHE A 26 -17.48 11.90 7.51
CA PHE A 26 -16.49 12.73 6.86
C PHE A 26 -15.76 13.60 7.89
N VAL A 27 -14.44 13.68 7.81
CA VAL A 27 -13.65 14.56 8.67
C VAL A 27 -13.36 15.85 7.91
N ALA A 28 -13.87 16.98 8.40
CA ALA A 28 -13.52 18.29 7.87
C ALA A 28 -12.21 18.75 8.51
N LEU A 29 -11.24 19.07 7.65
CA LEU A 29 -9.89 19.45 8.03
C LEU A 29 -9.62 20.90 7.64
N GLU A 30 -8.93 21.62 8.52
CA GLU A 30 -8.47 22.96 8.20
C GLU A 30 -7.28 22.90 7.20
N PRO A 31 -7.08 23.93 6.37
CA PRO A 31 -6.00 23.96 5.37
C PRO A 31 -4.60 23.71 5.95
N ALA A 32 -4.37 24.07 7.23
CA ALA A 32 -3.12 23.83 7.93
C ALA A 32 -2.89 22.36 8.29
N GLU A 33 -3.96 21.58 8.47
CA GLU A 33 -3.90 20.16 8.83
C GLU A 33 -3.75 19.25 7.59
N TYR A 34 -4.06 19.75 6.38
CA TYR A 34 -3.78 19.05 5.12
C TYR A 34 -2.28 18.69 4.97
N HIS A 35 -1.39 19.57 5.44
CA HIS A 35 0.05 19.31 5.42
C HIS A 35 0.48 18.16 6.34
N ALA A 36 -0.29 17.86 7.38
CA ALA A 36 -0.03 16.74 8.28
C ALA A 36 -0.47 15.39 7.67
N ILE A 37 -1.47 15.37 6.78
CA ILE A 37 -1.97 14.15 6.12
C ILE A 37 -1.13 13.80 4.88
N ILE A 38 -0.47 14.78 4.25
CA ILE A 38 0.51 14.55 3.19
C ILE A 38 1.84 14.01 3.76
N GLN A 39 1.95 13.85 5.08
CA GLN A 39 3.02 13.03 5.62
C GLN A 39 2.86 11.61 5.09
N PRO A 40 3.94 10.99 4.56
CA PRO A 40 3.87 9.62 4.10
C PRO A 40 3.26 8.81 5.24
N ILE A 41 2.17 8.10 4.96
CA ILE A 41 1.52 7.16 5.90
C ILE A 41 2.65 6.49 6.66
N ASP A 42 2.74 6.75 7.97
CA ASP A 42 3.85 6.22 8.75
C ASP A 42 3.72 4.69 8.70
N LEU A 43 4.56 4.06 7.88
CA LEU A 43 4.48 2.61 7.64
C LEU A 43 4.67 1.85 8.95
N ALA A 44 5.29 2.48 9.97
CA ALA A 44 5.37 1.98 11.33
C ALA A 44 3.99 1.83 12.00
N LEU A 45 3.02 2.70 11.70
CA LEU A 45 1.65 2.64 12.22
C LEU A 45 0.86 1.45 11.63
N LEU A 46 1.19 1.04 10.41
CA LEU A 46 0.68 -0.19 9.78
C LEU A 46 1.47 -1.44 10.19
N GLY A 47 2.48 -1.29 11.06
CA GLY A 47 3.38 -2.37 11.45
C GLY A 47 4.30 -2.86 10.34
N ILE A 48 4.34 -2.18 9.19
CA ILE A 48 5.18 -2.56 8.04
C ILE A 48 6.58 -2.04 8.29
N THR A 49 7.47 -2.96 8.61
CA THR A 49 8.88 -2.64 8.85
C THR A 49 9.66 -2.59 7.53
N PRO A 50 10.73 -1.78 7.42
CA PRO A 50 11.61 -1.79 6.26
C PRO A 50 12.21 -3.19 5.97
N ALA A 51 12.38 -4.00 7.01
CA ALA A 51 12.88 -5.37 6.89
C ALA A 51 11.89 -6.28 6.13
N GLU A 52 10.59 -6.14 6.37
CA GLU A 52 9.56 -6.92 5.67
C GLU A 52 9.46 -6.55 4.19
N ILE A 53 9.59 -5.27 3.86
CA ILE A 53 9.60 -4.80 2.47
C ILE A 53 10.79 -5.42 1.72
N LEU A 54 11.97 -5.40 2.33
CA LEU A 54 13.17 -6.03 1.77
C LEU A 54 12.98 -7.55 1.61
N PHE A 55 12.39 -8.20 2.60
CA PHE A 55 12.10 -9.63 2.53
C PHE A 55 11.19 -9.97 1.34
N VAL A 56 10.06 -9.29 1.19
CA VAL A 56 9.13 -9.52 0.07
C VAL A 56 9.80 -9.23 -1.27
N LEU A 57 10.59 -8.15 -1.36
CA LEU A 57 11.31 -7.79 -2.58
C LEU A 57 12.37 -8.83 -2.97
N THR A 58 13.14 -9.35 -2.01
CA THR A 58 14.14 -10.39 -2.29
C THR A 58 13.52 -11.70 -2.77
N TRP A 59 12.38 -12.11 -2.21
CA TRP A 59 11.65 -13.29 -2.69
C TRP A 59 11.08 -13.07 -4.09
N GLY A 60 10.46 -11.92 -4.35
CA GLY A 60 9.95 -11.56 -5.67
C GLY A 60 11.06 -11.56 -6.73
N MET A 61 12.19 -10.92 -6.43
CA MET A 61 13.37 -10.89 -7.30
C MET A 61 13.96 -12.30 -7.51
N GLY A 62 13.98 -13.14 -6.47
CA GLY A 62 14.45 -14.51 -6.52
C GLY A 62 13.65 -15.38 -7.50
N VAL A 63 12.31 -15.26 -7.49
CA VAL A 63 11.43 -15.98 -8.43
C VAL A 63 11.71 -15.56 -9.88
N VAL A 64 11.85 -14.25 -10.13
CA VAL A 64 12.18 -13.73 -11.47
C VAL A 64 13.51 -14.28 -11.98
N LEU A 65 14.54 -14.27 -11.13
CA LEU A 65 15.86 -14.81 -11.46
C LEU A 65 15.83 -16.33 -11.71
N MET A 66 15.06 -17.09 -10.92
CA MET A 66 14.90 -18.52 -11.16
C MET A 66 14.22 -18.80 -12.50
N MET A 67 13.13 -18.11 -12.81
CA MET A 67 12.40 -18.30 -14.08
C MET A 67 13.28 -17.92 -15.28
N TRP A 68 14.07 -16.86 -15.15
CA TRP A 68 15.02 -16.45 -16.18
C TRP A 68 16.12 -17.49 -16.40
N LYS A 69 16.71 -18.03 -15.32
CA LYS A 69 17.69 -19.11 -15.41
C LYS A 69 17.10 -20.39 -16.00
N LEU A 70 15.85 -20.73 -15.67
CA LEU A 70 15.18 -21.90 -16.23
C LEU A 70 14.98 -21.74 -17.75
N GLY A 71 14.53 -20.57 -18.19
CA GLY A 71 14.41 -20.25 -19.61
C GLY A 71 15.75 -20.30 -20.35
N TYR A 72 16.83 -19.85 -19.70
CA TYR A 72 18.18 -19.96 -20.26
C TYR A 72 18.63 -21.43 -20.37
N ALA A 73 18.42 -22.25 -19.33
CA ALA A 73 18.75 -23.66 -19.33
C ALA A 73 17.98 -24.44 -20.43
N LEU A 74 16.69 -24.14 -20.62
CA LEU A 74 15.87 -24.74 -21.68
C LEU A 74 16.42 -24.44 -23.08
N LYS A 75 16.93 -23.23 -23.32
CA LYS A 75 17.58 -22.90 -24.61
C LYS A 75 18.81 -23.76 -24.88
N TRP A 76 19.62 -24.04 -23.86
CA TRP A 76 20.79 -24.90 -23.98
C TRP A 76 20.42 -26.36 -24.23
N VAL A 77 19.44 -26.88 -23.48
CA VAL A 77 18.93 -28.25 -23.66
C VAL A 77 18.38 -28.45 -25.07
N LEU A 78 17.56 -27.53 -25.57
CA LEU A 78 17.02 -27.59 -26.93
C LEU A 78 18.09 -27.50 -28.02
N LYS A 79 19.19 -26.77 -27.76
CA LYS A 79 20.33 -26.69 -28.69
C LYS A 79 21.08 -28.02 -28.75
N ILE A 80 21.29 -28.68 -27.61
CA ILE A 80 21.94 -30.00 -27.53
C ILE A 80 21.08 -31.08 -28.20
N LEU A 81 19.76 -31.08 -27.94
CA LEU A 81 18.82 -32.04 -28.51
C LEU A 81 18.68 -31.95 -30.04
N LYS A 82 18.90 -30.77 -30.63
CA LYS A 82 18.89 -30.58 -32.10
C LYS A 82 20.23 -30.93 -32.77
N LEU A 83 21.28 -31.19 -31.98
CA LEU A 83 22.64 -31.47 -32.45
C LEU A 83 22.96 -32.98 -32.47
N ILE A 84 22.08 -33.79 -31.87
CA ILE A 84 22.01 -35.26 -31.97
C ILE A 84 21.05 -35.60 -33.10
#